data_AF-A0A504XPL0-F1
#
_entry.id   AF-A0A504XPL0-F1
#
_cell.length_a   1.000
_cell.length_b   1.000
_cell.length_c   1.000
_cell.angle_alpha   90.00
_cell.angle_beta   90.00
_cell.angle_gamma   90.00
#
_symmetry.space_group_name_H-M   'P 1'
#
loop_
_entity.id
_entity.type
_entity.pdbx_description
1 polymer ?
#
loop_
_entity_poly.entity_id
_entity_poly.type
_entity_poly.pdbx_seq_one_letter_code
_entity_poly.pdbx_strand_id
1 'polypeptide(L)'
;MLFEQSGDVLKTQLNGVVSDGRGNKSALVQEKSIRDIEMLRLIGQYLCDKGLNGAYAQLSKESGISLEHIDATELRYAVLEGRWNDVSYSSP
;
A
#
# COMPACT_ATOMS: atom_id res chain seq x y z
N MET A 1 43.98 38.34 8.14
CA MET A 1 42.86 38.42 9.11
C MET A 1 41.71 37.62 8.54
N LEU A 2 41.25 36.63 9.32
CA LEU A 2 40.06 35.84 9.08
C LEU A 2 38.80 36.72 9.19
N PHE A 3 37.83 36.46 8.33
CA PHE A 3 36.41 36.62 8.65
C PHE A 3 35.67 35.37 8.17
N GLU A 4 35.01 34.73 9.13
CA GLU A 4 34.14 33.55 9.03
C GLU A 4 32.74 33.91 8.46
N GLN A 5 31.96 32.83 8.26
CA GLN A 5 30.49 32.76 8.17
C GLN A 5 29.87 33.17 6.81
N SER A 6 29.01 32.40 6.14
CA SER A 6 28.09 31.31 6.50
C SER A 6 27.84 30.52 5.21
N GLY A 7 27.70 29.20 5.15
CA GLY A 7 26.73 28.42 5.92
C GLY A 7 25.37 28.39 5.20
N ASP A 8 25.31 27.99 3.92
CA ASP A 8 24.04 27.67 3.25
C ASP A 8 24.17 26.39 2.43
N VAL A 9 24.24 25.27 3.15
CA VAL A 9 23.90 23.96 2.58
C VAL A 9 22.40 23.99 2.33
N LEU A 10 22.02 24.04 1.06
CA LEU A 10 20.65 23.88 0.59
C LEU A 10 20.06 22.62 1.23
N LYS A 11 19.34 22.79 2.34
CA LYS A 11 18.46 21.75 2.88
C LYS A 11 17.35 21.57 1.87
N THR A 12 17.54 20.60 0.98
CA THR A 12 16.44 19.98 0.26
C THR A 12 15.48 19.45 1.32
N GLN A 13 14.40 20.20 1.58
CA GLN A 13 13.28 19.72 2.36
C GLN A 13 12.60 18.62 1.54
N LEU A 14 13.14 17.41 1.62
CA LEU A 14 12.40 16.21 1.33
C LEU A 14 11.41 16.01 2.48
N ASN A 15 10.14 15.74 2.16
CA ASN A 15 9.12 15.30 3.13
C ASN A 15 9.42 13.88 3.64
N GLY A 16 10.64 13.65 4.11
CA GLY A 16 11.03 12.46 4.83
C GLY A 16 10.72 12.67 6.30
N VAL A 17 9.67 12.03 6.79
CA VAL A 17 9.49 11.82 8.23
C VAL A 17 10.73 11.04 8.72
N VAL A 18 11.57 11.70 9.50
CA VAL A 18 12.61 11.03 10.29
C VAL A 18 11.87 10.36 11.44
N SER A 19 11.72 9.03 11.36
CA SER A 19 11.26 8.24 12.49
C SER A 19 12.45 7.89 13.37
N ASP A 20 12.65 8.65 14.44
CA ASP A 20 13.58 8.27 15.50
C ASP A 20 13.09 6.98 16.17
N GLY A 21 13.92 5.95 16.08
CA GLY A 21 13.63 4.61 16.58
C GLY A 21 13.67 4.55 18.10
N ARG A 22 12.54 4.87 18.76
CA ARG A 22 12.30 4.45 20.14
C ARG A 22 10.82 4.41 20.48
N GLY A 23 10.22 3.22 20.44
CA GLY A 23 8.87 3.04 20.98
C GLY A 23 8.21 1.77 20.48
N ASN A 24 8.05 0.81 21.41
CA ASN A 24 6.99 -0.18 21.56
C ASN A 24 6.33 -0.75 20.28
N LYS A 25 6.40 -2.08 20.16
CA LYS A 25 5.64 -2.91 19.21
C LYS A 25 4.13 -2.87 19.54
N SER A 26 3.52 -1.72 19.41
CA SER A 26 2.08 -1.58 19.26
C SER A 26 1.85 -1.30 17.79
N ALA A 27 1.25 -2.26 17.10
CA ALA A 27 0.85 -2.16 15.70
C ALA A 27 -0.04 -0.93 15.53
N LEU A 28 0.57 0.20 15.23
CA LEU A 28 -0.11 1.36 14.69
C LEU A 28 -0.59 0.90 13.32
N VAL A 29 -1.87 0.58 13.23
CA VAL A 29 -2.55 0.57 11.94
C VAL A 29 -2.46 2.00 11.44
N GLN A 30 -1.38 2.28 10.71
CA GLN A 30 -1.22 3.55 10.02
C GLN A 30 -2.41 3.62 9.06
N GLU A 31 -3.31 4.57 9.29
CA GLU A 31 -4.48 4.79 8.45
C GLU A 31 -3.97 5.17 7.05
N LYS A 32 -3.90 4.16 6.17
CA LYS A 32 -3.42 4.32 4.80
C LYS A 32 -4.51 5.01 3.99
N SER A 33 -4.12 5.96 3.16
CA SER A 33 -5.07 6.61 2.25
C SER A 33 -5.67 5.57 1.29
N ILE A 34 -6.89 5.80 0.81
CA ILE A 34 -7.50 5.03 -0.28
C ILE A 34 -6.53 4.92 -1.46
N ARG A 35 -5.80 6.01 -1.78
CA ARG A 35 -4.79 6.00 -2.83
C ARG A 35 -3.66 5.01 -2.55
N ASP A 36 -3.19 4.93 -1.30
CA ASP A 36 -2.10 4.04 -0.92
C ASP A 36 -2.55 2.58 -0.98
N ILE A 37 -3.80 2.31 -0.58
CA ILE A 37 -4.42 0.98 -0.70
C ILE A 37 -4.49 0.56 -2.17
N GLU A 38 -4.99 1.43 -3.05
CA GLU A 38 -5.09 1.14 -4.48
C GLU A 38 -3.71 0.99 -5.13
N MET A 39 -2.72 1.81 -4.77
CA MET A 39 -1.34 1.62 -5.24
C MET A 39 -0.79 0.25 -4.85
N LEU A 40 -1.02 -0.18 -3.61
CA LEU A 40 -0.60 -1.51 -3.15
C LEU A 40 -1.31 -2.63 -3.91
N ARG A 41 -2.61 -2.48 -4.19
CA ARG A 41 -3.37 -3.44 -5.03
C ARG A 41 -2.79 -3.53 -6.44
N LEU A 42 -2.46 -2.40 -7.08
CA LEU A 42 -1.84 -2.36 -8.40
C LEU A 42 -0.46 -3.05 -8.41
N ILE A 43 0.37 -2.80 -7.39
CA ILE A 43 1.66 -3.47 -7.23
C ILE A 43 1.44 -4.98 -7.04
N GLY A 44 0.49 -5.37 -6.18
CA GLY A 44 0.12 -6.76 -5.95
C GLY A 44 -0.26 -7.49 -7.23
N GLN A 45 -1.13 -6.89 -8.05
CA GLN A 45 -1.53 -7.42 -9.35
C GLN A 45 -0.31 -7.65 -10.25
N TYR A 46 0.58 -6.65 -10.37
CA TYR A 46 1.77 -6.77 -11.19
C TYR A 46 2.70 -7.91 -10.74
N LEU A 47 2.86 -8.10 -9.42
CA LEU A 47 3.67 -9.20 -8.88
C LEU A 47 3.07 -10.57 -9.23
N CYS A 48 1.75 -10.73 -9.11
CA CYS A 48 1.04 -11.93 -9.53
C CYS A 48 1.22 -12.20 -11.04
N ASP A 49 1.04 -11.19 -11.89
CA ASP A 49 1.20 -11.32 -13.34
C ASP A 49 2.61 -11.75 -13.76
N LYS A 50 3.63 -11.39 -12.96
CA LYS A 50 5.02 -11.81 -13.16
C LYS A 50 5.37 -13.15 -12.50
N GLY A 51 4.44 -13.79 -11.80
CA GLY A 51 4.69 -15.03 -11.06
C GLY A 51 5.55 -14.85 -9.80
N LEU A 52 5.72 -13.61 -9.32
CA LEU A 52 6.53 -13.26 -8.15
C LEU A 52 5.74 -13.45 -6.84
N ASN A 53 5.21 -14.66 -6.64
CA ASN A 53 4.29 -14.98 -5.55
C ASN A 53 4.89 -14.75 -4.14
N GLY A 54 6.21 -14.92 -3.99
CA GLY A 54 6.89 -14.65 -2.72
C GLY A 54 6.87 -13.15 -2.34
N ALA A 55 7.12 -12.28 -3.33
CA ALA A 55 7.06 -10.83 -3.13
C ALA A 55 5.61 -10.37 -2.87
N TYR A 56 4.64 -10.96 -3.57
CA TYR A 56 3.22 -10.71 -3.31
C TYR A 56 2.83 -11.05 -1.87
N ALA A 57 3.21 -12.25 -1.39
CA ALA A 57 2.90 -12.70 -0.04
C ALA A 57 3.55 -11.80 1.03
N GLN A 58 4.79 -11.38 0.81
CA GLN A 58 5.50 -10.46 1.69
C GLN A 58 4.82 -9.08 1.72
N LEU A 59 4.46 -8.52 0.55
CA LEU A 59 3.77 -7.24 0.45
C LEU A 59 2.43 -7.25 1.19
N SER A 60 1.61 -8.30 1.01
CA SER A 60 0.33 -8.43 1.73
C SER A 60 0.55 -8.50 3.24
N LYS A 61 1.52 -9.32 3.69
CA LYS A 61 1.84 -9.48 5.12
C LYS A 61 2.33 -8.19 5.77
N GLU A 62 3.22 -7.45 5.12
CA GLU A 62 3.80 -6.21 5.65
C GLU A 62 2.82 -5.04 5.58
N SER A 63 2.03 -4.99 4.51
CA SER A 63 1.05 -3.91 4.34
C SER A 63 -0.20 -4.08 5.19
N GLY A 64 -0.55 -5.32 5.57
CA GLY A 64 -1.80 -5.65 6.25
C GLY A 64 -3.04 -5.45 5.37
N ILE A 65 -2.86 -5.25 4.06
CA ILE A 65 -3.93 -4.97 3.10
C ILE A 65 -4.23 -6.23 2.28
N SER A 66 -5.53 -6.45 2.03
CA SER A 66 -5.97 -7.37 0.99
C SER A 66 -5.64 -6.78 -0.39
N LEU A 67 -4.66 -7.38 -1.06
CA LEU A 67 -4.22 -6.95 -2.39
C LEU A 67 -5.25 -7.29 -3.48
N GLU A 68 -6.10 -8.31 -3.26
CA GLU A 68 -7.28 -8.56 -4.08
C GLU A 68 -8.42 -7.65 -3.61
N HIS A 69 -9.07 -6.97 -4.56
CA HIS A 69 -10.27 -6.18 -4.28
C HIS A 69 -11.42 -7.12 -3.97
N ILE A 70 -12.18 -6.85 -2.89
CA ILE A 70 -13.28 -7.73 -2.46
C ILE A 70 -14.32 -7.92 -3.57
N ASP A 71 -14.69 -6.84 -4.27
CA ASP A 71 -15.60 -6.92 -5.42
C ASP A 71 -15.06 -7.82 -6.55
N ALA A 72 -13.74 -7.85 -6.78
CA ALA A 72 -13.15 -8.73 -7.79
C ALA A 72 -13.23 -10.21 -7.35
N THR A 73 -13.04 -10.45 -6.05
CA THR A 73 -13.22 -11.78 -5.43
C THR A 73 -14.67 -12.24 -5.52
N GLU A 74 -15.62 -11.40 -5.13
CA GLU A 74 -17.06 -11.70 -5.18
C GLU A 74 -17.54 -11.92 -6.62
N LEU A 75 -17.09 -11.09 -7.56
CA LEU A 75 -17.36 -11.28 -8.99
C LEU A 75 -16.88 -12.66 -9.44
N ARG A 76 -15.64 -13.05 -9.10
CA ARG A 76 -15.09 -14.36 -9.47
C ARG A 76 -15.93 -15.50 -8.90
N TYR A 77 -16.38 -15.41 -7.65
CA TYR A 77 -17.26 -16.43 -7.06
C TYR A 77 -18.63 -16.47 -7.75
N ALA A 78 -19.26 -15.33 -7.97
CA ALA A 78 -20.55 -15.24 -8.64
C ALA A 78 -20.53 -15.84 -10.06
N VAL A 79 -19.45 -15.57 -10.81
CA VAL A 79 -19.19 -16.15 -12.14
C VAL A 79 -19.08 -17.68 -12.06
N LEU A 80 -18.28 -18.20 -11.12
CA LEU A 80 -18.01 -19.63 -11.00
C LEU A 80 -19.21 -20.43 -10.45
N GLU A 81 -20.02 -19.83 -9.59
CA GLU A 81 -21.18 -20.46 -8.96
C GLU A 81 -22.48 -20.25 -9.74
N GLY A 82 -22.45 -19.49 -10.83
CA GLY A 82 -23.62 -19.17 -11.64
C GLY A 82 -24.57 -18.16 -11.00
N ARG A 83 -24.12 -17.43 -9.97
CA ARG A 83 -24.87 -16.38 -9.24
C ARG A 83 -24.71 -15.00 -9.89
N TRP A 84 -24.91 -14.93 -11.19
CA TRP A 84 -24.68 -13.71 -11.99
C TRP A 84 -25.49 -12.49 -11.53
N ASN A 85 -26.69 -12.73 -10.95
CA ASN A 85 -27.57 -11.66 -10.48
C ASN A 85 -27.06 -10.95 -9.22
N ASP A 86 -26.19 -11.59 -8.44
CA ASP A 86 -25.70 -11.08 -7.15
C ASP A 86 -24.72 -9.90 -7.32
N VAL A 87 -24.09 -9.78 -8.49
CA VAL A 87 -23.07 -8.74 -8.78
C VAL A 87 -23.70 -7.41 -9.26
N SER A 88 -25.02 -7.37 -9.43
CA SER A 88 -25.72 -6.22 -10.05
C SER A 88 -25.83 -4.98 -9.14
N TYR A 89 -25.42 -5.07 -7.87
CA TYR A 89 -25.66 -4.06 -6.86
C TYR A 89 -24.41 -3.75 -6.02
N SER A 90 -23.36 -3.21 -6.63
CA SER A 90 -22.33 -2.49 -5.88
C SER A 90 -22.13 -1.08 -6.46
N SER A 91 -22.96 -0.12 -6.02
CA SER A 91 -22.65 1.32 -6.00
C SER A 91 -23.70 2.08 -5.17
N PRO A 92 -23.35 3.17 -4.46
CA PRO A 92 -22.03 3.66 -4.07
C PRO A 92 -21.66 3.40 -2.61
#